data_AF-A0A251S669-F1
#
_entry.id   AF-A0A251S669-F1
#
_cell.length_a   1.000
_cell.length_b   1.000
_cell.length_c   1.000
_cell.angle_alpha   90.00
_cell.angle_beta   90.00
_cell.angle_gamma   90.00
#
_symmetry.space_group_name_H-M   'P 1'
#
loop_
_entity.id
_entity.type
_entity.pdbx_description
1 polymer ?
#
loop_
_entity_poly.entity_id
_entity_poly.type
_entity_poly.pdbx_seq_one_letter_code
_entity_poly.pdbx_strand_id
1 'polypeptide(L)'
;MSRTWHVIRSHFAHLHSNIQHTIYIVPPSPNSINHTSIPFIYSPTLQLTMAKLLAIFALCLLPALSIAATLTQNPFRLKGRVYCDTCRAGFETSVTRYLAGAKVKVECRDRDSLNLRYTLEAVTDATGTYEMTVNSDHGDQKCECTLVSSPDPECKEPNIGRNRATVILTRNNGMNQNARYANAMGFLKTTPLAGCTELIKSYFAEDI
;
A
#
# COMPACT_ATOMS: atom_id res chain seq x y z
N MET A 1 -7.28 8.78 -14.60
CA MET A 1 -6.87 7.80 -15.64
C MET A 1 -6.76 8.47 -17.02
N SER A 2 -5.85 9.42 -17.21
CA SER A 2 -5.71 10.13 -18.50
C SER A 2 -4.26 10.46 -18.89
N ARG A 3 -3.30 10.47 -17.96
CA ARG A 3 -1.91 10.85 -18.25
C ARG A 3 -0.94 9.71 -18.55
N THR A 4 -1.34 8.45 -18.34
CA THR A 4 -0.52 7.26 -18.67
C THR A 4 -0.67 6.79 -20.12
N TRP A 5 -1.75 7.18 -20.81
CA TRP A 5 -1.97 6.83 -22.22
C TRP A 5 -1.13 7.66 -23.21
N HIS A 6 -0.64 8.84 -22.82
CA HIS A 6 0.17 9.69 -23.70
C HIS A 6 1.65 9.26 -23.79
N VAL A 7 2.19 8.61 -22.76
CA VAL A 7 3.60 8.19 -22.77
C VAL A 7 3.81 6.94 -23.65
N ILE A 8 2.85 6.00 -23.64
CA ILE A 8 2.92 4.76 -24.43
C ILE A 8 2.77 5.04 -25.95
N ARG A 9 2.03 6.09 -26.34
CA ARG A 9 1.85 6.45 -27.76
C ARG A 9 3.11 7.08 -28.39
N SER A 10 3.98 7.70 -27.58
CA SER A 10 5.19 8.36 -28.09
C SER A 10 6.34 7.39 -28.43
N HIS A 11 6.43 6.24 -27.73
CA HIS A 11 7.48 5.25 -27.97
C HIS A 11 7.20 4.31 -29.16
N PHE A 12 5.95 4.18 -29.62
CA PHE A 12 5.61 3.37 -30.79
C PHE A 12 5.78 4.09 -32.14
N ALA A 13 5.93 5.43 -32.14
CA ALA A 13 6.09 6.22 -33.36
C ALA A 13 7.55 6.31 -33.86
N HIS A 14 8.53 5.79 -33.11
CA HIS A 14 9.96 5.93 -33.43
C HIS A 14 10.63 4.66 -33.99
N LEU A 15 9.86 3.61 -34.31
CA LEU A 15 10.37 2.33 -34.84
C LEU A 15 9.78 1.96 -36.20
N HIS A 16 9.47 2.94 -37.06
CA HIS A 16 9.07 2.73 -38.46
C HIS A 16 9.75 3.74 -39.40
N SER A 17 11.08 3.75 -39.42
CA SER A 17 11.85 4.45 -40.45
C SER A 17 13.17 3.73 -40.68
N ASN A 18 13.54 3.56 -41.94
CA ASN A 18 14.75 2.93 -42.49
C ASN A 18 14.78 1.41 -42.60
N ILE A 19 14.07 0.87 -43.61
CA ILE A 19 14.67 -0.01 -44.63
C ILE A 19 13.93 0.22 -45.96
N GLN A 20 14.39 1.20 -46.75
CA GLN A 20 14.12 1.23 -48.21
C GLN A 20 15.46 1.05 -48.92
N HIS A 21 15.76 -0.18 -49.32
CA HIS A 21 16.77 -0.45 -50.34
C HIS A 21 16.05 -0.58 -51.69
N THR A 22 16.21 0.44 -52.51
CA THR A 22 15.74 0.49 -53.89
C THR A 22 16.60 -0.46 -54.74
N ILE A 23 16.01 -1.56 -55.21
CA ILE A 23 16.60 -2.41 -56.25
C ILE A 23 15.91 -2.03 -57.56
N TYR A 24 16.62 -1.34 -58.45
CA TYR A 24 16.19 -1.12 -59.83
C TYR A 24 16.43 -2.41 -60.62
N ILE A 25 15.35 -3.07 -61.05
CA ILE A 25 15.41 -4.22 -61.95
C ILE A 25 15.12 -3.71 -63.37
N VAL A 26 16.10 -3.85 -64.26
CA VAL A 26 15.99 -3.60 -65.71
C VAL A 26 15.11 -4.69 -66.34
N PRO A 27 14.11 -4.37 -67.19
CA PRO A 27 13.29 -5.39 -67.82
C PRO A 27 14.01 -6.00 -69.05
N PRO A 28 14.03 -7.34 -69.22
CA PRO A 28 14.32 -7.92 -70.52
C PRO A 28 13.04 -8.06 -71.35
N SER A 29 13.22 -7.72 -72.63
CA SER A 29 12.32 -7.86 -73.79
C SER A 29 11.64 -9.26 -73.90
N PRO A 30 10.44 -9.36 -74.52
CA PRO A 30 9.62 -10.56 -74.45
C PRO A 30 10.05 -11.58 -75.49
N ASN A 31 10.24 -12.84 -75.09
CA ASN A 31 10.08 -13.97 -75.99
C ASN A 31 9.80 -15.30 -75.27
N SER A 32 8.74 -15.94 -75.76
CA SER A 32 8.33 -17.35 -75.70
C SER A 32 8.16 -18.08 -74.35
N ILE A 33 6.88 -18.24 -73.98
CA ILE A 33 6.17 -19.52 -73.77
C ILE A 33 6.82 -20.56 -72.82
N ASN A 34 6.21 -20.75 -71.65
CA ASN A 34 5.61 -22.03 -71.25
C ASN A 34 4.83 -21.89 -69.93
N HIS A 35 3.51 -22.08 -70.00
CA HIS A 35 2.63 -22.18 -68.83
C HIS A 35 2.92 -23.48 -68.07
N THR A 36 3.53 -23.37 -66.90
CA THR A 36 3.43 -24.41 -65.86
C THR A 36 2.95 -23.75 -64.58
N SER A 37 1.66 -23.93 -64.30
CA SER A 37 1.01 -23.54 -63.06
C SER A 37 1.53 -24.44 -61.93
N ILE A 38 2.45 -23.92 -61.12
CA ILE A 38 2.85 -24.55 -59.86
C ILE A 38 1.78 -24.21 -58.82
N PRO A 39 1.11 -25.20 -58.19
CA PRO A 39 0.21 -24.91 -57.09
C PRO A 39 1.04 -24.50 -55.88
N PHE A 40 0.86 -23.26 -55.41
CA PHE A 40 1.29 -22.84 -54.09
C PHE A 40 0.48 -23.63 -53.04
N ILE A 41 1.03 -24.76 -52.58
CA ILE A 41 0.49 -25.49 -51.44
C ILE A 41 0.86 -24.69 -50.19
N TYR A 42 0.00 -23.75 -49.79
CA TYR A 42 -0.02 -23.28 -48.41
C TYR A 42 -0.45 -24.46 -47.54
N SER A 43 0.51 -25.16 -46.95
CA SER A 43 0.23 -26.25 -46.01
C SER A 43 -0.31 -25.63 -44.70
N PRO A 44 -1.61 -25.81 -44.36
CA PRO A 44 -2.23 -25.14 -43.21
C PRO A 44 -1.74 -25.71 -41.87
N THR A 45 -0.93 -26.77 -41.90
CA THR A 45 -0.41 -27.48 -40.72
C THR A 45 0.71 -26.72 -40.02
N LEU A 46 1.53 -25.93 -40.74
CA LEU A 46 2.68 -25.24 -40.15
C LEU A 46 2.25 -24.02 -39.32
N GLN A 47 1.24 -23.26 -39.76
CA GLN A 47 0.72 -22.10 -39.01
C GLN A 47 0.08 -22.49 -37.67
N LEU A 48 -0.55 -23.66 -37.61
CA LEU A 48 -1.19 -24.17 -36.41
C LEU A 48 -0.18 -24.55 -35.31
N THR A 49 1.05 -24.90 -35.68
CA THR A 49 2.12 -25.25 -34.71
C THR A 49 2.74 -24.02 -34.05
N MET A 50 3.02 -22.97 -34.83
CA MET A 50 3.57 -21.71 -34.32
C MET A 50 2.58 -20.99 -33.40
N ALA A 51 1.28 -20.95 -33.76
CA ALA A 51 0.25 -20.35 -32.92
C ALA A 51 0.09 -21.09 -31.57
N LYS A 52 0.16 -22.43 -31.58
CA LYS A 52 0.11 -23.25 -30.35
C LYS A 52 1.36 -23.04 -29.48
N LEU A 53 2.54 -22.95 -30.07
CA LEU A 53 3.78 -22.68 -29.34
C LEU A 53 3.80 -21.28 -28.73
N LEU A 54 3.31 -20.26 -29.46
CA LEU A 54 3.13 -18.91 -28.92
C LEU A 54 2.09 -18.86 -27.80
N ALA A 55 0.99 -19.61 -27.93
CA ALA A 55 -0.05 -19.70 -26.90
C ALA A 55 0.47 -20.37 -25.62
N ILE A 56 1.26 -21.45 -25.74
CA ILE A 56 1.90 -22.12 -24.61
C ILE A 56 2.94 -21.20 -23.96
N PHE A 57 3.77 -20.51 -24.76
CA PHE A 57 4.75 -19.55 -24.24
C PHE A 57 4.08 -18.39 -23.50
N ALA A 58 3.00 -17.82 -24.05
CA ALA A 58 2.20 -16.81 -23.39
C ALA A 58 1.59 -17.35 -22.08
N LEU A 59 1.01 -18.55 -22.09
CA LEU A 59 0.41 -19.19 -20.91
C LEU A 59 1.45 -19.48 -19.81
N CYS A 60 2.69 -19.84 -20.19
CA CYS A 60 3.79 -20.05 -19.25
C CYS A 60 4.37 -18.75 -18.68
N LEU A 61 4.25 -17.61 -19.38
CA LEU A 61 4.71 -16.31 -18.91
C LEU A 61 3.69 -15.57 -18.03
N LEU A 62 2.39 -15.90 -18.12
CA LEU A 62 1.34 -15.29 -17.30
C LEU A 62 1.58 -15.48 -15.77
N PRO A 63 1.96 -16.66 -15.26
CA PRO A 63 2.30 -16.85 -13.84
C PRO A 63 3.57 -16.10 -13.42
N ALA A 64 4.53 -15.91 -14.32
CA ALA A 64 5.76 -15.18 -14.00
C ALA A 64 5.51 -13.67 -13.83
N LEU A 65 4.60 -13.10 -14.62
CA LEU A 65 4.21 -11.69 -14.50
C LEU A 65 3.39 -11.39 -13.23
N SER A 66 2.57 -12.33 -12.76
CA SER A 66 1.79 -12.14 -11.54
C SER A 66 2.67 -12.11 -10.29
N ILE A 67 3.76 -12.89 -10.25
CA ILE A 67 4.74 -12.84 -9.16
C ILE A 67 5.49 -11.49 -9.15
N ALA A 68 5.88 -10.97 -10.32
CA ALA A 68 6.54 -9.66 -10.41
C ALA A 68 5.67 -8.50 -9.90
N ALA A 69 4.35 -8.55 -10.10
CA ALA A 69 3.42 -7.55 -9.56
C ALA A 69 3.30 -7.59 -8.03
N THR A 70 3.55 -8.74 -7.39
CA THR A 70 3.59 -8.82 -5.92
C THR A 70 4.86 -8.25 -5.30
N LEU A 71 5.93 -8.12 -6.09
CA LEU A 71 7.23 -7.57 -5.66
C LEU A 71 7.27 -6.04 -5.63
N THR A 72 6.28 -5.34 -6.21
CA THR A 72 6.06 -3.91 -5.92
C THR A 72 5.40 -3.74 -4.55
N GLN A 73 6.11 -4.13 -3.49
CA GLN A 73 5.68 -3.83 -2.13
C GLN A 73 5.76 -2.32 -1.93
N ASN A 74 4.61 -1.68 -2.03
CA ASN A 74 4.40 -0.34 -1.49
C ASN A 74 3.95 -0.56 -0.04
N PRO A 75 4.84 -0.56 0.97
CA PRO A 75 4.42 -0.79 2.34
C PRO A 75 3.59 0.38 2.85
N PHE A 76 2.66 0.11 3.78
CA PHE A 76 2.06 1.18 4.56
C PHE A 76 3.06 1.70 5.59
N ARG A 77 3.07 3.02 5.75
CA ARG A 77 3.77 3.70 6.85
C ARG A 77 2.75 4.08 7.89
N LEU A 78 2.60 3.22 8.90
CA LEU A 78 1.69 3.44 10.01
C LEU A 78 2.37 4.28 11.08
N LYS A 79 1.79 5.42 11.42
CA LYS A 79 2.30 6.37 12.41
C LYS A 79 1.23 6.69 13.44
N GLY A 80 1.63 6.83 14.69
CA GLY A 80 0.76 7.28 15.78
C GLY A 80 1.58 7.84 16.93
N ARG A 81 0.89 8.30 17.97
CA ARG A 81 1.54 8.88 19.16
C ARG A 81 1.00 8.27 20.44
N VAL A 82 1.84 8.25 21.46
CA VAL A 82 1.46 7.85 22.82
C VAL A 82 1.67 9.03 23.75
N TYR A 83 0.65 9.32 24.56
CA TYR A 83 0.66 10.42 25.48
C TYR A 83 0.31 9.99 26.91
N CYS A 84 0.72 10.83 27.85
CA CYS A 84 0.31 10.81 29.22
C CYS A 84 -0.80 11.82 29.42
N ASP A 85 -1.99 11.33 29.75
CA ASP A 85 -3.13 12.12 30.18
C ASP A 85 -2.89 12.58 31.63
N THR A 86 -2.20 13.71 31.73
CA THR A 86 -1.76 14.33 32.99
C THR A 86 -2.92 14.84 33.84
N CYS A 87 -4.10 15.02 33.25
CA CYS A 87 -5.31 15.44 33.95
C CYS A 87 -6.39 14.35 34.03
N ARG A 88 -6.14 13.15 33.50
CA ARG A 88 -7.15 12.09 33.35
C ARG A 88 -8.42 12.60 32.65
N ALA A 89 -8.27 13.50 31.67
CA ALA A 89 -9.35 14.18 30.98
C ALA A 89 -10.03 13.32 29.90
N GLY A 90 -9.38 12.26 29.43
CA GLY A 90 -9.88 11.43 28.34
C GLY A 90 -9.52 11.93 26.93
N PHE A 91 -8.73 13.00 26.81
CA PHE A 91 -8.26 13.58 25.54
C PHE A 91 -6.96 14.37 25.75
N GLU A 92 -6.31 14.77 24.67
CA GLU A 92 -5.08 15.59 24.72
C GLU A 92 -5.43 17.03 25.11
N THR A 93 -4.88 17.49 26.24
CA THR A 93 -4.94 18.88 26.71
C THR A 93 -3.60 19.61 26.51
N SER A 94 -3.56 20.91 26.79
CA SER A 94 -2.33 21.74 26.73
C SER A 94 -1.21 21.28 27.67
N VAL A 95 -1.53 20.51 28.73
CA VAL A 95 -0.55 19.95 29.68
C VAL A 95 -0.26 18.47 29.43
N THR A 96 -0.70 17.93 28.29
CA THR A 96 -0.35 16.58 27.85
C THR A 96 1.14 16.42 27.65
N ARG A 97 1.69 15.28 28.08
CA ARG A 97 3.09 14.94 27.83
C ARG A 97 3.20 13.71 26.96
N TYR A 98 3.93 13.79 25.85
CA TYR A 98 4.19 12.62 25.02
C TYR A 98 5.23 11.69 25.65
N LEU A 99 5.03 10.39 25.46
CA LEU A 99 5.82 9.34 26.11
C LEU A 99 6.83 8.74 25.14
N ALA A 100 8.10 9.06 25.29
CA ALA A 100 9.19 8.37 24.63
C ALA A 100 9.46 7.01 25.30
N GLY A 101 9.67 5.94 24.52
CA GLY A 101 9.93 4.59 25.04
C GLY A 101 8.68 3.76 25.36
N ALA A 102 7.48 4.26 25.03
CA ALA A 102 6.24 3.49 25.18
C ALA A 102 6.15 2.39 24.13
N LYS A 103 5.75 1.19 24.56
CA LYS A 103 5.55 0.04 23.66
C LYS A 103 4.12 0.02 23.18
N VAL A 104 3.96 -0.17 21.89
CA VAL A 104 2.68 -0.33 21.22
C VAL A 104 2.69 -1.57 20.34
N LYS A 105 1.51 -2.09 20.04
CA LYS A 105 1.33 -3.23 19.15
C LYS A 105 0.16 -3.00 18.23
N VAL A 106 0.35 -3.26 16.94
CA VAL A 106 -0.76 -3.43 16.00
C VAL A 106 -1.17 -4.90 15.97
N GLU A 107 -2.48 -5.14 15.98
CA GLU A 107 -3.07 -6.46 15.76
C GLU A 107 -4.13 -6.33 14.67
N CYS A 108 -4.06 -7.19 13.65
CA CYS A 108 -5.16 -7.38 12.71
C CYS A 108 -5.82 -8.72 12.96
N ARG A 109 -7.13 -8.69 13.13
CA ARG A 109 -7.97 -9.85 13.35
C ARG A 109 -8.92 -10.03 12.20
N ASP A 110 -9.17 -11.29 11.88
CA ASP A 110 -10.29 -11.68 11.03
C ASP A 110 -11.59 -11.04 11.52
N ARG A 111 -12.39 -10.47 10.62
CA ARG A 111 -13.54 -9.65 11.01
C ARG A 111 -14.60 -10.45 11.74
N ASP A 112 -14.85 -11.67 11.28
CA ASP A 112 -15.95 -12.51 11.78
C ASP A 112 -15.46 -13.44 12.88
N SER A 113 -14.35 -14.14 12.66
CA SER A 113 -13.83 -15.12 13.63
C SER A 113 -12.98 -14.50 14.74
N LEU A 114 -12.58 -13.23 14.62
CA LEU A 114 -11.70 -12.50 15.56
C LEU A 114 -10.31 -13.14 15.77
N ASN A 115 -9.97 -14.14 14.96
CA ASN A 115 -8.68 -14.81 14.97
C ASN A 115 -7.58 -13.82 14.61
N LEU A 116 -6.49 -13.82 15.38
CA LEU A 116 -5.31 -13.00 15.09
C LEU A 116 -4.67 -13.46 13.79
N ARG A 117 -4.49 -12.55 12.85
CA ARG A 117 -3.88 -12.81 11.54
C ARG A 117 -2.52 -12.13 11.38
N TYR A 118 -2.32 -11.01 12.07
CA TYR A 118 -1.10 -10.24 11.97
C TYR A 118 -0.83 -9.48 13.26
N THR A 119 0.45 -9.34 13.60
CA THR A 119 0.88 -8.48 14.69
C THR A 119 2.26 -7.89 14.41
N LEU A 120 2.48 -6.68 14.90
CA LEU A 120 3.77 -6.00 14.85
C LEU A 120 3.87 -5.06 16.05
N GLU A 121 5.06 -4.96 16.65
CA GLU A 121 5.34 -4.07 17.79
C GLU A 121 6.21 -2.89 17.37
N ALA A 122 6.08 -1.79 18.10
CA ALA A 122 6.96 -0.64 17.99
C ALA A 122 7.16 0.04 19.34
N VAL A 123 8.20 0.87 19.39
CA VAL A 123 8.52 1.73 20.52
C VAL A 123 8.47 3.17 20.06
N THR A 124 7.92 4.05 20.88
CA THR A 124 7.88 5.48 20.57
C THR A 124 9.25 6.14 20.70
N ASP A 125 9.52 7.07 19.79
CA ASP A 125 10.70 7.94 19.79
C ASP A 125 10.62 9.06 20.85
N ALA A 126 11.62 9.95 20.86
CA ALA A 126 11.71 11.09 21.77
C ALA A 126 10.49 12.04 21.75
N THR A 127 9.71 12.05 20.66
CA THR A 127 8.51 12.89 20.49
C THR A 127 7.23 12.17 20.93
N GLY A 128 7.36 10.94 21.43
CA GLY A 128 6.29 9.99 21.71
C GLY A 128 5.60 9.45 20.47
N THR A 129 6.27 9.48 19.32
CA THR A 129 5.74 8.97 18.05
C THR A 129 6.26 7.56 17.81
N TYR A 130 5.39 6.65 17.37
CA TYR A 130 5.82 5.37 16.81
C TYR A 130 5.58 5.36 15.30
N GLU A 131 6.46 4.68 14.57
CA GLU A 131 6.30 4.40 13.14
C GLU A 131 6.54 2.90 12.88
N MET A 132 5.69 2.31 12.05
CA MET A 132 5.73 0.90 11.66
C MET A 132 5.64 0.79 10.14
N THR A 133 6.44 -0.11 9.57
CA THR A 133 6.33 -0.49 8.15
C THR A 133 5.50 -1.76 8.05
N VAL A 134 4.32 -1.67 7.44
CA VAL A 134 3.43 -2.82 7.22
C VAL A 134 3.51 -3.22 5.76
N ASN A 135 4.10 -4.40 5.50
CA ASN A 135 4.41 -4.86 4.14
C ASN A 135 3.23 -5.55 3.44
N SER A 136 2.12 -5.79 4.15
CA SER A 136 0.95 -6.51 3.66
C SER A 136 -0.32 -5.64 3.63
N ASP A 137 -1.19 -5.92 2.66
CA ASP A 137 -2.58 -5.48 2.69
C ASP A 137 -3.39 -6.43 3.57
N HIS A 138 -4.19 -5.86 4.47
CA HIS A 138 -5.01 -6.59 5.44
C HIS A 138 -6.50 -6.61 5.08
N GLY A 139 -6.89 -6.17 3.89
CA GLY A 139 -8.24 -6.32 3.35
C GLY A 139 -9.34 -5.84 4.30
N ASP A 140 -10.25 -6.75 4.64
CA ASP A 140 -11.40 -6.56 5.52
C ASP A 140 -11.12 -6.87 7.00
N GLN A 141 -9.87 -7.21 7.35
CA GLN A 141 -9.47 -7.46 8.74
C GLN A 141 -9.66 -6.21 9.60
N LYS A 142 -10.03 -6.43 10.86
CA LYS A 142 -10.06 -5.37 11.87
C LYS A 142 -8.67 -5.17 12.44
N CYS A 143 -8.02 -4.08 12.06
CA CYS A 143 -6.69 -3.71 12.55
C CYS A 143 -6.76 -2.61 13.62
N GLU A 144 -6.14 -2.84 14.77
CA GLU A 144 -6.12 -1.91 15.90
C GLU A 144 -4.68 -1.79 16.45
N CYS A 145 -4.22 -0.55 16.65
CA CYS A 145 -3.08 -0.26 17.50
C CYS A 145 -3.52 -0.31 18.96
N THR A 146 -2.66 -0.81 19.84
CA THR A 146 -2.93 -0.97 21.27
C THR A 146 -1.71 -0.61 22.10
N LEU A 147 -1.94 -0.03 23.28
CA LEU A 147 -0.89 0.21 24.26
C LEU A 147 -0.44 -1.10 24.91
N VAL A 148 0.88 -1.31 25.00
CA VAL A 148 1.48 -2.48 25.67
C VAL A 148 2.08 -2.08 27.01
N SER A 149 2.96 -1.07 27.04
CA SER A 149 3.57 -0.60 28.29
C SER A 149 4.06 0.85 28.19
N SER A 150 4.04 1.55 29.33
CA SER A 150 4.64 2.86 29.49
C SER A 150 5.98 2.75 30.21
N PRO A 151 6.99 3.57 29.85
CA PRO A 151 8.23 3.69 30.59
C PRO A 151 8.12 4.62 31.82
N ASP A 152 7.04 5.42 31.91
CA ASP A 152 6.80 6.29 33.07
C ASP A 152 6.01 5.53 34.15
N PRO A 153 6.60 5.28 35.34
CA PRO A 153 5.91 4.58 36.43
C PRO A 153 4.68 5.35 36.96
N GLU A 154 4.66 6.67 36.80
CA GLU A 154 3.58 7.56 37.20
C GLU A 154 2.52 7.73 36.11
N CYS A 155 2.70 7.10 34.93
CA CYS A 155 1.78 7.22 33.81
C CYS A 155 1.74 5.94 32.97
N LYS A 156 1.26 4.85 33.60
CA LYS A 156 1.29 3.48 33.03
C LYS A 156 -0.05 2.76 32.97
N GLU A 157 -1.11 3.33 33.53
CA GLU A 157 -2.46 2.78 33.47
C GLU A 157 -3.08 3.13 32.11
N PRO A 158 -3.40 2.19 31.21
CA PRO A 158 -4.01 2.53 29.93
C PRO A 158 -5.38 3.20 30.14
N ASN A 159 -5.62 4.35 29.49
CA ASN A 159 -6.92 5.02 29.57
C ASN A 159 -7.96 4.23 28.75
N ILE A 160 -8.94 3.61 29.42
CA ILE A 160 -9.97 2.81 28.76
C ILE A 160 -10.73 3.67 27.74
N GLY A 161 -10.80 3.20 26.50
CA GLY A 161 -11.41 3.93 25.38
C GLY A 161 -10.44 4.84 24.61
N ARG A 162 -9.25 5.11 25.17
CA ARG A 162 -8.13 5.81 24.50
C ARG A 162 -6.86 4.96 24.46
N ASN A 163 -6.91 3.70 24.87
CA ASN A 163 -5.78 2.76 24.86
C ASN A 163 -5.65 1.97 23.54
N ARG A 164 -6.55 2.20 22.59
CA ARG A 164 -6.60 1.51 21.30
C ARG A 164 -7.01 2.50 20.21
N ALA A 165 -6.50 2.29 19.00
CA ALA A 165 -6.84 3.09 17.82
C ALA A 165 -7.01 2.20 16.58
N THR A 166 -8.18 2.23 15.95
CA THR A 166 -8.44 1.52 14.70
C THR A 166 -7.64 2.13 13.55
N VAL A 167 -7.05 1.29 12.71
CA VAL A 167 -6.26 1.71 11.56
C VAL A 167 -6.69 0.96 10.30
N ILE A 168 -6.70 1.65 9.17
CA ILE A 168 -7.11 1.06 7.90
C ILE A 168 -5.88 0.58 7.13
N LEU A 169 -5.59 -0.71 7.18
CA LEU A 169 -4.43 -1.32 6.53
C LEU A 169 -4.80 -2.04 5.23
N THR A 170 -5.64 -1.40 4.41
CA THR A 170 -5.99 -1.88 3.07
C THR A 170 -5.91 -0.76 2.03
N ARG A 171 -5.76 -1.12 0.75
CA ARG A 171 -5.89 -0.25 -0.42
C ARG A 171 -7.32 -0.22 -0.97
N ASN A 172 -8.19 -1.13 -0.55
CA ASN A 172 -9.58 -1.20 -0.98
C ASN A 172 -10.48 -0.17 -0.24
N ASN A 173 -10.07 1.10 -0.21
CA ASN A 173 -10.75 2.17 0.54
C ASN A 173 -10.66 3.55 -0.14
N GLY A 174 -10.19 3.61 -1.39
CA GLY A 174 -10.06 4.86 -2.14
C GLY A 174 -8.87 5.75 -1.74
N MET A 175 -8.04 5.36 -0.75
CA MET A 175 -6.84 6.10 -0.38
C MET A 175 -5.66 5.75 -1.31
N ASN A 176 -5.06 6.77 -1.92
CA ASN A 176 -3.87 6.63 -2.78
C ASN A 176 -2.54 6.77 -2.01
N GLN A 177 -2.57 7.26 -0.77
CA GLN A 177 -1.39 7.42 0.06
C GLN A 177 -1.09 6.14 0.85
N ASN A 178 0.20 5.87 1.07
CA ASN A 178 0.66 4.76 1.91
C ASN A 178 0.77 5.12 3.39
N ALA A 179 0.73 6.42 3.73
CA ALA A 179 0.69 6.87 5.11
C ALA A 179 -0.63 6.47 5.75
N ARG A 180 -0.56 5.95 6.98
CA ARG A 180 -1.69 5.56 7.81
C ARG A 180 -1.48 6.17 9.19
N TYR A 181 -2.49 6.84 9.71
CA TYR A 181 -2.40 7.52 10.99
C TYR A 181 -3.34 6.87 11.99
N ALA A 182 -2.79 6.45 13.13
CA ALA A 182 -3.56 6.06 14.29
C ALA A 182 -3.83 7.29 15.16
N ASN A 183 -5.02 7.34 15.76
CA ASN A 183 -5.30 8.30 16.82
C ASN A 183 -4.28 8.13 17.95
N ALA A 184 -3.94 9.24 18.62
CA ALA A 184 -3.04 9.19 19.76
C ALA A 184 -3.68 8.35 20.88
N MET A 185 -2.86 7.53 21.54
CA MET A 185 -3.31 6.65 22.62
C MET A 185 -2.76 7.11 23.96
N GLY A 186 -3.59 7.06 24.99
CA GLY A 186 -3.30 7.66 26.30
C GLY A 186 -3.08 6.65 27.42
N PHE A 187 -2.02 6.84 28.20
CA PHE A 187 -1.93 6.35 29.58
C PHE A 187 -2.41 7.43 30.56
N LEU A 188 -2.92 7.03 31.71
CA LEU A 188 -3.37 7.93 32.78
C LEU A 188 -2.23 8.19 33.74
N LYS A 189 -2.06 9.46 34.12
CA LYS A 189 -1.21 9.81 35.25
C LYS A 189 -1.84 9.32 36.56
N THR A 190 -1.03 8.78 37.47
CA THR A 190 -1.49 8.31 38.78
C THR A 190 -2.18 9.43 39.56
N THR A 191 -1.49 10.56 39.69
CA THR A 191 -2.02 11.76 40.36
C THR A 191 -2.16 12.90 39.35
N PRO A 192 -3.38 13.43 39.12
CA PRO A 192 -3.58 14.58 38.24
C PRO A 192 -2.72 15.78 38.64
N LEU A 193 -2.31 16.59 37.68
CA LEU A 193 -1.60 17.83 37.96
C LEU A 193 -2.49 18.84 38.71
N ALA A 194 -1.86 19.73 39.47
CA ALA A 194 -2.57 20.88 40.03
C ALA A 194 -3.15 21.75 38.90
N GLY A 195 -4.34 22.29 39.10
CA GLY A 195 -5.02 23.13 38.10
C GLY A 195 -5.79 22.36 37.01
N CYS A 196 -5.81 21.02 37.04
CA CYS A 196 -6.56 20.22 36.06
C CYS A 196 -8.07 20.51 36.10
N THR A 197 -8.63 20.84 37.27
CA THR A 197 -10.05 21.19 37.40
C THR A 197 -10.40 22.45 36.60
N GLU A 198 -9.61 23.52 36.76
CA GLU A 198 -9.78 24.78 36.04
C GLU A 198 -9.52 24.59 34.54
N LEU A 199 -8.47 23.83 34.19
CA LEU A 199 -8.13 23.53 32.81
C LEU A 199 -9.27 22.79 32.12
N ILE A 200 -9.78 21.71 32.72
CA ILE A 200 -10.87 20.93 32.12
C ILE A 200 -12.12 21.79 31.96
N LYS A 201 -12.46 22.64 32.95
CA LYS A 201 -13.56 23.60 32.81
C LYS A 201 -13.41 24.51 31.60
N SER A 202 -12.20 24.99 31.30
CA SER A 202 -11.97 25.86 30.13
C SER A 202 -12.29 25.19 28.79
N TYR A 203 -12.13 23.86 28.68
CA TYR A 203 -12.50 23.11 27.47
C TYR A 203 -14.02 22.94 27.27
N PHE A 204 -14.82 23.16 28.31
CA PHE A 204 -16.29 23.04 28.28
C PHE A 204 -17.01 24.38 28.48
N ALA A 205 -16.27 25.46 28.74
CA ALA A 205 -16.84 26.78 29.01
C ALA A 205 -17.25 27.53 27.72
N GLU A 206 -16.92 27.00 26.55
CA GLU A 206 -17.24 27.62 25.24
C GLU A 206 -18.64 27.22 24.70
N ASP A 207 -19.45 26.47 25.46
CA ASP A 207 -20.78 25.99 25.03
C ASP A 207 -21.98 26.78 25.64
N ILE A 208 -21.84 28.08 25.97
CA ILE A 208 -22.97 28.95 26.36
C ILE A 208 -22.99 30.25 25.58
#